data_AF-A0A9E4LYG9-F1
#
_entry.id   AF-A0A9E4LYG9-F1
#
_cell.length_a   1.000
_cell.length_b   1.000
_cell.length_c   1.000
_cell.angle_alpha   90.00
_cell.angle_beta   90.00
_cell.angle_gamma   90.00
#
_symmetry.space_group_name_H-M   'P 1'
#
loop_
_entity.id
_entity.type
_entity.pdbx_description
1 polymer ?
#
loop_
_entity_poly.entity_id
_entity_poly.type
_entity_poly.pdbx_seq_one_letter_code
_entity_poly.pdbx_strand_id
1 'polypeptide(L)'
;MTRPGFTLVELMIYLTILGLISIGVFTAYNFFVTSSIEARSVAELQQDSSLSIDPVRKSFANADSVTTLTSGGQECAITTNMDSTERTGLSFSTSQKLTVNNYKGPGGNTPRTVSFWMVQTDQASARSIIGMGAEATDEKFLIYTDSNGGVIALDSLGKQLRGTTDIVDGNWHHVMVIYDSTLSDNMTPQTVSMYIDGKPETLTATNNNTANLDTDNTSNNVTIGGYLTENSFTGQVASVKIWHRALSAAEVWPEVLSVNAFNRQGLELELKLTDAFTDTSSNAHTVSGFANPMYTTLVNSYARKTAYAFATSANNSALHTLWKLDNNHRSTDQSLNRCTAAKAANRWTKTSESH
;
A
#
# COMPACT_ATOMS: atom_id res chain seq x y z
N MET A 1 -76.09 12.73 -61.89
CA MET A 1 -75.40 11.70 -61.10
C MET A 1 -75.55 12.04 -59.63
N THR A 2 -76.61 11.57 -58.99
CA THR A 2 -76.84 11.73 -57.55
C THR A 2 -76.24 10.52 -56.84
N ARG A 3 -75.18 10.74 -56.05
CA ARG A 3 -74.54 9.69 -55.24
C ARG A 3 -75.59 9.12 -54.25
N PRO A 4 -75.64 7.80 -54.02
CA PRO A 4 -76.54 7.22 -53.03
C PRO A 4 -76.16 7.75 -51.64
N GLY A 5 -77.10 8.41 -50.97
CA GLY A 5 -76.94 8.87 -49.60
C GLY A 5 -77.06 7.69 -48.63
N PHE A 6 -76.18 7.64 -47.64
CA PHE A 6 -76.24 6.64 -46.57
C PHE A 6 -77.54 6.76 -45.77
N THR A 7 -78.13 5.62 -45.43
CA THR A 7 -79.28 5.60 -44.53
C THR A 7 -78.82 5.92 -43.09
N LEU A 8 -79.71 6.53 -42.28
CA LEU A 8 -79.41 6.81 -40.87
C LEU A 8 -78.95 5.55 -40.11
N VAL A 9 -79.53 4.40 -40.46
CA VAL A 9 -79.22 3.09 -39.88
C VAL A 9 -77.80 2.66 -40.22
N GLU A 10 -77.35 2.79 -41.47
CA GLU A 10 -75.96 2.49 -41.84
C GLU A 10 -74.96 3.38 -41.11
N LEU A 11 -75.24 4.69 -40.99
CA LEU A 11 -74.37 5.62 -40.27
C LEU A 11 -74.23 5.21 -38.78
N MET A 12 -75.33 4.80 -38.14
CA MET A 12 -75.30 4.33 -36.75
C MET A 12 -74.53 3.02 -36.58
N ILE A 13 -74.61 2.11 -37.55
CA ILE A 13 -73.83 0.87 -37.55
C ILE A 13 -72.34 1.17 -37.68
N TYR A 14 -71.93 2.06 -38.59
CA TYR A 14 -70.52 2.42 -38.74
C TYR A 14 -69.96 3.13 -37.51
N LEU A 15 -70.70 4.04 -36.89
CA LEU A 15 -70.26 4.75 -35.69
C LEU A 15 -70.11 3.83 -34.47
N THR A 16 -71.00 2.84 -34.33
CA THR A 16 -70.89 1.85 -33.24
C THR A 16 -69.70 0.92 -33.45
N ILE A 17 -69.45 0.45 -34.68
CA ILE A 17 -68.28 -0.36 -35.03
C ILE A 17 -66.98 0.42 -34.79
N LEU A 18 -66.89 1.67 -35.25
CA LEU A 18 -65.72 2.51 -35.04
C LEU A 18 -65.48 2.83 -33.55
N GLY A 19 -66.55 3.03 -32.78
CA GLY A 19 -66.46 3.20 -31.33
C GLY A 19 -65.89 1.97 -30.62
N LEU A 20 -66.37 0.78 -30.96
CA LEU A 20 -65.89 -0.48 -30.38
C LEU A 20 -64.42 -0.76 -30.73
N ILE A 21 -64.02 -0.52 -31.99
CA ILE A 21 -62.63 -0.68 -32.43
C ILE A 21 -61.72 0.32 -31.68
N SER A 22 -62.15 1.58 -31.56
CA SER A 22 -61.36 2.63 -30.88
C SER A 22 -61.17 2.31 -29.39
N ILE A 23 -62.21 1.80 -28.71
CA ILE A 23 -62.10 1.33 -27.32
C ILE A 23 -61.11 0.17 -27.22
N GLY A 24 -61.22 -0.84 -28.10
CA GLY A 24 -60.31 -1.97 -28.11
C GLY A 24 -58.84 -1.57 -28.33
N VAL A 25 -58.59 -0.65 -29.28
CA VAL A 25 -57.25 -0.11 -29.55
C VAL A 25 -56.71 0.68 -28.35
N PHE A 26 -57.54 1.52 -27.74
CA PHE A 26 -57.15 2.30 -26.56
C PHE A 26 -56.86 1.41 -25.35
N THR A 27 -57.67 0.38 -25.10
CA THR A 27 -57.43 -0.58 -24.02
C THR A 27 -56.17 -1.40 -24.25
N ALA A 28 -55.92 -1.83 -25.50
CA ALA A 28 -54.71 -2.54 -25.85
C ALA A 28 -53.47 -1.65 -25.68
N TYR A 29 -53.52 -0.40 -26.16
CA TYR A 29 -52.44 0.57 -25.99
C TYR A 29 -52.08 0.78 -24.52
N ASN A 30 -53.08 1.03 -23.66
CA ASN A 30 -52.83 1.20 -22.23
C ASN A 30 -52.26 -0.08 -21.60
N PHE A 31 -52.79 -1.25 -21.93
CA PHE A 31 -52.26 -2.53 -21.44
C PHE A 31 -50.78 -2.73 -21.82
N PHE A 32 -50.40 -2.44 -23.08
CA PHE A 32 -49.01 -2.55 -23.54
C PHE A 32 -48.09 -1.52 -22.88
N VAL A 33 -48.54 -0.29 -22.68
CA VAL A 33 -47.75 0.75 -21.98
C VAL A 33 -47.52 0.35 -20.52
N THR A 34 -48.57 -0.01 -19.77
CA THR A 34 -48.43 -0.36 -18.34
C THR A 34 -47.59 -1.63 -18.15
N SER A 35 -47.83 -2.67 -18.94
CA SER A 35 -47.02 -3.90 -18.87
C SER A 35 -45.56 -3.68 -19.25
N SER A 36 -45.27 -2.78 -20.20
CA SER A 36 -43.89 -2.42 -20.55
C SER A 36 -43.17 -1.64 -19.46
N ILE A 37 -43.88 -0.80 -18.70
CA ILE A 37 -43.33 -0.03 -17.57
C ILE A 37 -43.03 -0.98 -16.40
N GLU A 38 -43.97 -1.86 -16.05
CA GLU A 38 -43.77 -2.87 -15.02
C GLU A 38 -42.59 -3.79 -15.35
N ALA A 39 -42.51 -4.30 -16.58
CA ALA A 39 -41.41 -5.15 -17.03
C ALA A 39 -40.04 -4.44 -16.98
N ARG A 40 -39.97 -3.15 -17.39
CA ARG A 40 -38.74 -2.35 -17.28
C ARG A 40 -38.33 -2.13 -15.83
N SER A 41 -39.27 -1.79 -14.95
CA SER A 41 -38.98 -1.56 -13.53
C SER A 41 -38.49 -2.83 -12.82
N VAL A 42 -39.04 -4.00 -13.15
CA VAL A 42 -38.59 -5.28 -12.58
C VAL A 42 -37.21 -5.66 -13.12
N ALA A 43 -36.94 -5.43 -14.40
CA ALA A 43 -35.62 -5.68 -14.99
C ALA A 43 -34.55 -4.76 -14.38
N GLU A 44 -34.85 -3.48 -14.16
CA GLU A 44 -33.95 -2.53 -13.49
C GLU A 44 -33.69 -2.95 -12.03
N LEU A 45 -34.72 -3.31 -11.27
CA LEU A 45 -34.56 -3.80 -9.90
C LEU A 45 -33.76 -5.10 -9.82
N GLN A 46 -33.99 -6.04 -10.74
CA GLN A 46 -33.20 -7.27 -10.82
C GLN A 46 -31.75 -7.01 -11.20
N GLN A 47 -31.50 -6.09 -12.14
CA GLN A 47 -30.17 -5.68 -12.55
C GLN A 47 -29.42 -4.96 -11.42
N ASP A 48 -30.07 -4.08 -10.67
CA ASP A 48 -29.47 -3.42 -9.51
C ASP A 48 -29.17 -4.42 -8.39
N SER A 49 -30.05 -5.41 -8.17
CA SER A 49 -29.81 -6.47 -7.19
C SER A 49 -28.60 -7.35 -7.56
N SER A 50 -28.44 -7.71 -8.84
CA SER A 50 -27.30 -8.52 -9.30
C SER A 50 -25.99 -7.75 -9.23
N LEU A 51 -26.00 -6.47 -9.63
CA LEU A 51 -24.83 -5.59 -9.54
C LEU A 51 -24.37 -5.37 -8.10
N SER A 52 -25.29 -5.43 -7.12
CA SER A 52 -24.97 -5.29 -5.70
C SER A 52 -24.32 -6.54 -5.09
N ILE A 53 -24.69 -7.75 -5.55
CA ILE A 53 -24.30 -9.02 -4.92
C ILE A 53 -23.21 -9.79 -5.68
N ASP A 54 -23.11 -9.63 -7.00
CA ASP A 54 -22.11 -10.31 -7.82
C ASP A 54 -20.66 -9.96 -7.46
N PRO A 55 -20.30 -8.71 -7.11
CA PRO A 55 -18.95 -8.39 -6.63
C PRO A 55 -18.61 -9.11 -5.34
N VAL A 56 -19.59 -9.26 -4.44
CA VAL A 56 -19.44 -10.01 -3.18
C VAL A 56 -19.21 -11.48 -3.49
N ARG A 57 -20.06 -12.10 -4.31
CA ARG A 57 -19.91 -13.52 -4.72
C ARG A 57 -18.56 -13.79 -5.37
N LYS A 58 -18.11 -12.91 -6.28
CA LYS A 58 -16.77 -13.00 -6.88
C LYS A 58 -15.66 -12.88 -5.85
N SER A 59 -15.79 -12.00 -4.86
CA SER A 59 -14.80 -11.87 -3.78
C SER A 59 -14.71 -13.12 -2.92
N PHE A 60 -15.81 -13.84 -2.67
CA PHE A 60 -15.78 -15.12 -1.95
C PHE A 60 -15.25 -16.25 -2.82
N ALA A 61 -15.65 -16.31 -4.09
CA ALA A 61 -15.22 -17.34 -5.03
C ALA A 61 -13.72 -17.28 -5.34
N ASN A 62 -13.15 -16.08 -5.36
CA ASN A 62 -11.73 -15.86 -5.63
C ASN A 62 -10.86 -15.84 -4.37
N ALA A 63 -11.43 -16.00 -3.18
CA ALA A 63 -10.67 -15.98 -1.93
C ALA A 63 -9.90 -17.29 -1.72
N ASP A 64 -8.63 -17.20 -1.34
CA ASP A 64 -7.83 -18.37 -0.97
C ASP A 64 -8.33 -19.04 0.31
N SER A 65 -8.92 -18.26 1.23
CA SER A 65 -9.66 -18.82 2.37
C SER A 65 -10.78 -17.90 2.84
N VAL A 66 -11.78 -18.49 3.49
CA VAL A 66 -12.90 -17.78 4.09
C VAL A 66 -13.06 -18.24 5.53
N THR A 67 -13.08 -17.31 6.47
CA THR A 67 -13.32 -17.57 7.89
C THR A 67 -14.63 -16.93 8.33
N THR A 68 -15.52 -17.71 8.96
CA THR A 68 -16.77 -17.21 9.52
C THR A 68 -16.65 -17.05 11.03
N LEU A 69 -17.23 -15.98 11.58
CA LEU A 69 -17.21 -15.63 12.99
C LEU A 69 -18.62 -15.25 13.42
N THR A 70 -19.06 -15.77 14.56
CA THR A 70 -20.32 -15.39 15.21
C THR A 70 -20.01 -14.58 16.47
N SER A 71 -20.50 -13.35 16.53
CA SER A 71 -20.33 -12.46 17.68
C SER A 71 -21.65 -11.75 17.96
N GLY A 72 -22.26 -12.02 19.13
CA GLY A 72 -23.42 -11.27 19.62
C GLY A 72 -24.62 -11.20 18.67
N GLY A 73 -24.88 -12.26 17.89
CA GLY A 73 -25.98 -12.31 16.92
C GLY A 73 -25.68 -11.71 15.55
N GLN A 74 -24.44 -11.27 15.30
CA GLN A 74 -23.95 -10.89 13.97
C GLN A 74 -23.10 -12.03 13.38
N GLU A 75 -23.40 -12.38 12.13
CA GLU A 75 -22.56 -13.25 11.32
C GLU A 75 -21.56 -12.39 10.55
N CYS A 76 -20.28 -12.71 10.67
CA CYS A 76 -19.19 -12.04 10.01
C CYS A 76 -18.41 -13.05 9.19
N ALA A 77 -18.02 -12.68 7.97
CA ALA A 77 -17.19 -13.50 7.11
C ALA A 77 -15.97 -12.70 6.65
N ILE A 78 -14.80 -13.30 6.74
CA ILE A 78 -13.54 -12.70 6.31
C ILE A 78 -13.02 -13.51 5.13
N THR A 79 -12.91 -12.89 3.97
CA THR A 79 -12.20 -13.47 2.82
C THR A 79 -10.73 -13.08 2.92
N THR A 80 -9.83 -14.05 2.79
CA THR A 80 -8.39 -13.83 2.73
C THR A 80 -7.87 -14.22 1.36
N ASN A 81 -7.13 -13.31 0.72
CA ASN A 81 -6.36 -13.57 -0.49
C ASN A 81 -4.88 -13.45 -0.14
N MET A 82 -4.10 -14.49 -0.42
CA MET A 82 -2.66 -14.52 -0.27
C MET A 82 -2.03 -13.93 -1.53
N ASP A 83 -1.45 -12.75 -1.38
CA ASP A 83 -0.55 -12.23 -2.40
C ASP A 83 0.88 -12.64 -2.07
N SER A 84 1.68 -12.87 -3.10
CA SER A 84 3.13 -13.00 -2.95
C SER A 84 3.86 -11.91 -3.71
N THR A 85 4.96 -11.43 -3.13
CA THR A 85 5.94 -10.60 -3.83
C THR A 85 7.30 -11.24 -3.68
N GLU A 86 7.91 -11.59 -4.81
CA GLU A 86 9.26 -12.15 -4.83
C GLU A 86 10.28 -11.01 -4.95
N ARG A 87 11.35 -11.09 -4.17
CA ARG A 87 12.49 -10.18 -4.30
C ARG A 87 13.79 -10.90 -4.03
N THR A 88 14.76 -10.64 -4.90
CA THR A 88 16.13 -11.11 -4.78
C THR A 88 16.99 -9.98 -4.21
N GLY A 89 17.91 -10.32 -3.31
CA GLY A 89 18.89 -9.38 -2.80
C GLY A 89 20.22 -10.04 -2.44
N LEU A 90 21.22 -9.20 -2.22
CA LEU A 90 22.56 -9.60 -1.82
C LEU A 90 22.57 -9.93 -0.34
N SER A 91 23.11 -11.10 0.00
CA SER A 91 23.29 -11.56 1.38
C SER A 91 24.57 -11.01 1.99
N PHE A 92 24.47 -10.52 3.22
CA PHE A 92 25.54 -10.02 4.07
C PHE A 92 25.68 -10.89 5.32
N SER A 93 26.92 -11.05 5.77
CA SER A 93 27.29 -11.62 7.07
C SER A 93 28.09 -10.61 7.89
N THR A 94 28.40 -10.96 9.15
CA THR A 94 28.99 -10.06 10.16
C THR A 94 30.37 -9.46 9.83
N SER A 95 30.99 -9.80 8.69
CA SER A 95 32.28 -9.24 8.25
C SER A 95 32.25 -8.64 6.84
N GLN A 96 31.07 -8.58 6.21
CA GLN A 96 30.92 -8.20 4.81
C GLN A 96 30.38 -6.77 4.69
N LYS A 97 30.93 -6.01 3.75
CA LYS A 97 30.41 -4.71 3.33
C LYS A 97 30.73 -4.43 1.87
N LEU A 98 29.90 -3.61 1.23
CA LEU A 98 30.22 -2.95 -0.03
C LEU A 98 30.75 -1.54 0.25
N THR A 99 31.61 -1.05 -0.63
CA THR A 99 32.12 0.32 -0.63
C THR A 99 31.89 0.93 -2.01
N VAL A 100 31.21 2.07 -2.04
CA VAL A 100 31.01 2.84 -3.27
C VAL A 100 32.24 3.73 -3.47
N ASN A 101 33.12 3.34 -4.40
CA ASN A 101 34.44 3.95 -4.51
C ASN A 101 34.34 5.41 -4.95
N ASN A 102 35.10 6.27 -4.27
CA ASN A 102 35.20 7.71 -4.53
C ASN A 102 33.86 8.45 -4.41
N TYR A 103 32.87 7.86 -3.75
CA TYR A 103 31.60 8.50 -3.45
C TYR A 103 31.43 8.57 -1.93
N LYS A 104 31.35 9.79 -1.41
CA LYS A 104 31.29 10.09 0.03
C LYS A 104 29.85 10.25 0.53
N GLY A 105 28.89 10.32 -0.39
CA GLY A 105 27.49 10.63 -0.12
C GLY A 105 27.24 12.15 -0.06
N PRO A 106 25.97 12.57 0.02
CA PRO A 106 25.62 13.96 0.28
C PRO A 106 26.20 14.41 1.62
N GLY A 107 27.03 15.44 1.63
CA GLY A 107 27.69 15.97 2.83
C GLY A 107 26.96 17.12 3.52
N GLY A 108 27.55 17.61 4.60
CA GLY A 108 27.10 18.75 5.38
C GLY A 108 25.64 18.65 5.81
N ASN A 109 24.95 19.78 5.81
CA ASN A 109 23.51 19.89 6.08
C ASN A 109 22.63 19.73 4.82
N THR A 110 23.14 19.25 3.69
CA THR A 110 22.34 19.21 2.44
C THR A 110 21.18 18.18 2.50
N PRO A 111 20.04 18.39 1.84
CA PRO A 111 18.93 17.44 1.91
C PRO A 111 19.28 16.12 1.22
N ARG A 112 18.85 14.98 1.76
CA ARG A 112 19.18 13.66 1.21
C ARG A 112 18.12 12.61 1.50
N THR A 113 18.01 11.62 0.62
CA THR A 113 17.13 10.47 0.79
C THR A 113 17.89 9.18 0.55
N VAL A 114 17.68 8.19 1.42
CA VAL A 114 18.19 6.84 1.27
C VAL A 114 17.01 5.87 1.26
N SER A 115 16.95 4.98 0.28
CA SER A 115 15.90 3.98 0.11
C SER A 115 16.52 2.63 -0.18
N PHE A 116 16.02 1.58 0.44
CA PHE A 116 16.47 0.21 0.19
C PHE A 116 15.43 -0.79 0.67
N TRP A 117 15.51 -2.00 0.13
CA TRP A 117 14.83 -3.16 0.69
C TRP A 117 15.80 -3.94 1.56
N MET A 118 15.32 -4.51 2.66
CA MET A 118 16.12 -5.38 3.51
C MET A 118 15.33 -6.55 4.10
N VAL A 119 16.06 -7.61 4.45
CA VAL A 119 15.64 -8.67 5.36
C VAL A 119 16.72 -8.80 6.42
N GLN A 120 16.40 -8.70 7.69
CA GLN A 120 17.35 -8.98 8.76
C GLN A 120 17.10 -10.37 9.33
N THR A 121 18.16 -11.08 9.69
CA THR A 121 18.07 -12.46 10.20
C THR A 121 18.58 -12.62 11.63
N ASP A 122 19.08 -11.55 12.25
CA ASP A 122 19.52 -11.54 13.64
C ASP A 122 19.01 -10.33 14.43
N GLN A 123 18.79 -10.47 15.74
CA GLN A 123 18.31 -9.41 16.63
C GLN A 123 19.29 -9.07 17.76
N ALA A 124 20.47 -9.69 17.77
CA ALA A 124 21.31 -9.73 18.96
C ALA A 124 22.12 -8.45 19.23
N SER A 125 22.23 -7.54 18.27
CA SER A 125 23.08 -6.35 18.36
C SER A 125 22.61 -5.28 17.39
N ALA A 126 23.05 -4.04 17.61
CA ALA A 126 22.91 -2.99 16.60
C ALA A 126 23.71 -3.38 15.34
N ARG A 127 23.14 -3.15 14.15
CA ARG A 127 23.71 -3.58 12.87
C ARG A 127 23.73 -2.42 11.86
N SER A 128 24.93 -1.99 11.47
CA SER A 128 25.14 -0.92 10.50
C SER A 128 24.75 -1.34 9.09
N ILE A 129 23.83 -0.62 8.44
CA ILE A 129 23.28 -0.99 7.13
C ILE A 129 23.83 -0.07 6.03
N ILE A 130 23.65 1.24 6.15
CA ILE A 130 24.19 2.22 5.19
C ILE A 130 24.85 3.34 5.98
N GLY A 131 26.13 3.56 5.74
CA GLY A 131 26.93 4.55 6.47
C GLY A 131 27.60 5.56 5.54
N MET A 132 27.63 6.81 5.99
CA MET A 132 28.30 7.95 5.35
C MET A 132 28.96 8.81 6.44
N GLY A 133 29.99 9.56 6.08
CA GLY A 133 30.70 10.48 6.99
C GLY A 133 31.63 9.82 8.00
N ALA A 134 32.12 10.62 8.94
CA ALA A 134 33.15 10.26 9.91
C ALA A 134 32.56 9.79 11.24
N GLU A 135 33.32 9.00 12.02
CA GLU A 135 32.97 8.65 13.40
C GLU A 135 33.24 9.85 14.34
N ALA A 136 32.54 10.94 14.10
CA ALA A 136 32.64 12.20 14.82
C ALA A 136 31.26 12.84 14.95
N THR A 137 31.09 13.66 16.00
CA THR A 137 29.79 14.22 16.34
C THR A 137 29.25 15.12 15.25
N ASP A 138 28.03 14.79 14.81
CA ASP A 138 27.28 15.45 13.74
C ASP A 138 27.87 15.28 12.33
N GLU A 139 29.02 14.60 12.22
CA GLU A 139 29.69 14.25 10.98
C GLU A 139 29.31 12.85 10.47
N LYS A 140 28.65 12.03 11.30
CA LYS A 140 28.14 10.71 10.93
C LYS A 140 26.75 10.80 10.28
N PHE A 141 26.47 9.90 9.34
CA PHE A 141 25.11 9.61 8.89
C PHE A 141 24.97 8.10 8.71
N LEU A 142 24.51 7.42 9.75
CA LEU A 142 24.43 5.97 9.79
C LEU A 142 22.98 5.51 9.94
N ILE A 143 22.49 4.76 8.95
CA ILE A 143 21.25 4.00 9.05
C ILE A 143 21.60 2.59 9.53
N TYR A 144 20.97 2.18 10.62
CA TYR A 144 21.23 0.90 11.28
C TYR A 144 19.95 0.34 11.90
N THR A 145 19.93 -0.95 12.23
CA THR A 145 18.94 -1.50 13.16
C THR A 145 19.48 -1.47 14.58
N ASP A 146 18.62 -1.13 15.53
CA ASP A 146 19.01 -1.06 16.92
C ASP A 146 19.05 -2.44 17.61
N SER A 147 19.60 -2.50 18.82
CA SER A 147 19.69 -3.73 19.61
C SER A 147 18.41 -4.07 20.41
N ASN A 148 17.40 -3.20 20.40
CA ASN A 148 16.23 -3.27 21.29
C ASN A 148 14.92 -3.42 20.51
N GLY A 149 14.85 -4.41 19.61
CA GLY A 149 13.64 -4.72 18.85
C GLY A 149 13.78 -4.48 17.34
N GLY A 150 15.01 -4.41 16.83
CA GLY A 150 15.30 -4.48 15.40
C GLY A 150 14.65 -3.39 14.59
N VAL A 151 14.40 -2.22 15.18
CA VAL A 151 13.78 -1.10 14.47
C VAL A 151 14.86 -0.30 13.76
N ILE A 152 14.48 0.40 12.69
CA ILE A 152 15.39 1.31 11.99
C ILE A 152 15.68 2.56 12.84
N ALA A 153 16.95 2.92 12.87
CA ALA A 153 17.45 4.15 13.47
C ALA A 153 18.43 4.87 12.55
N LEU A 154 18.55 6.17 12.78
CA LEU A 154 19.53 7.06 12.16
C LEU A 154 20.39 7.67 13.28
N ASP A 155 21.70 7.54 13.18
CA ASP A 155 22.67 8.11 14.13
C ASP A 155 23.64 9.07 13.42
N SER A 156 23.83 10.24 14.02
CA SER A 156 24.85 11.22 13.62
C SER A 156 25.96 11.39 14.65
N LEU A 157 26.12 10.43 15.56
CA LEU A 157 27.05 10.44 16.69
C LEU A 157 26.83 11.61 17.64
N GLY A 158 25.70 11.60 18.34
CA GLY A 158 25.30 12.69 19.23
C GLY A 158 23.93 13.27 18.88
N LYS A 159 23.23 12.64 17.93
CA LYS A 159 21.78 12.64 17.73
C LYS A 159 21.37 11.29 17.19
N GLN A 160 20.29 10.74 17.72
CA GLN A 160 19.74 9.48 17.25
C GLN A 160 18.23 9.62 17.09
N LEU A 161 17.73 9.22 15.93
CA LEU A 161 16.30 9.12 15.65
C LEU A 161 15.94 7.66 15.42
N ARG A 162 14.89 7.19 16.09
CA ARG A 162 14.50 5.78 16.09
C ARG A 162 13.03 5.65 15.71
N GLY A 163 12.74 4.71 14.80
CA GLY A 163 11.38 4.31 14.47
C GLY A 163 10.71 3.45 15.55
N THR A 164 9.64 2.78 15.15
CA THR A 164 8.75 2.01 16.01
C THR A 164 8.47 0.60 15.51
N THR A 165 8.54 0.37 14.20
CA THR A 165 8.22 -0.92 13.59
C THR A 165 9.39 -1.90 13.73
N ASP A 166 9.15 -3.04 14.38
CA ASP A 166 10.06 -4.19 14.37
C ASP A 166 10.01 -4.84 12.98
N ILE A 167 11.17 -4.96 12.33
CA ILE A 167 11.31 -5.44 10.96
C ILE A 167 12.10 -6.75 10.86
N VAL A 168 12.36 -7.42 11.99
CA VAL A 168 13.10 -8.71 12.00
C VAL A 168 12.12 -9.87 12.14
N ASP A 169 11.21 -9.94 11.19
CA ASP A 169 10.21 -11.00 11.05
C ASP A 169 10.57 -11.99 9.92
N GLY A 170 11.75 -11.84 9.33
CA GLY A 170 12.25 -12.65 8.21
C GLY A 170 11.66 -12.28 6.85
N ASN A 171 10.84 -11.23 6.76
CA ASN A 171 10.26 -10.74 5.51
C ASN A 171 11.05 -9.55 4.96
N TRP A 172 10.91 -9.31 3.65
CA TRP A 172 11.34 -8.06 3.03
C TRP A 172 10.58 -6.87 3.59
N HIS A 173 11.32 -5.87 4.03
CA HIS A 173 10.80 -4.54 4.35
C HIS A 173 11.47 -3.49 3.48
N HIS A 174 10.68 -2.53 3.00
CA HIS A 174 11.21 -1.34 2.36
C HIS A 174 11.48 -0.29 3.42
N VAL A 175 12.70 0.24 3.45
CA VAL A 175 13.11 1.32 4.33
C VAL A 175 13.40 2.55 3.48
N MET A 176 12.89 3.69 3.92
CA MET A 176 13.27 4.99 3.36
C MET A 176 13.53 5.98 4.49
N VAL A 177 14.66 6.66 4.43
CA VAL A 177 15.05 7.73 5.37
C VAL A 177 15.28 9.00 4.57
N ILE A 178 14.55 10.05 4.90
CA ILE A 178 14.56 11.35 4.23
C ILE A 178 15.03 12.37 5.25
N TYR A 179 16.05 13.15 4.93
CA TYR A 179 16.46 14.33 5.67
C TYR A 179 16.24 15.57 4.81
N ASP A 180 15.45 16.51 5.34
CA ASP A 180 15.06 17.75 4.68
C ASP A 180 15.54 18.96 5.49
N SER A 181 16.67 19.52 5.08
CA SER A 181 17.25 20.70 5.71
C SER A 181 16.52 22.00 5.39
N THR A 182 15.53 21.99 4.48
CA THR A 182 14.69 23.18 4.26
C THR A 182 13.81 23.50 5.47
N LEU A 183 13.61 22.52 6.35
CA LEU A 183 12.85 22.67 7.59
C LEU A 183 13.74 23.14 8.77
N SER A 184 14.96 22.62 8.86
CA SER A 184 16.02 23.04 9.78
C SER A 184 17.30 22.24 9.49
N ASP A 185 18.47 22.81 9.78
CA ASP A 185 19.76 22.12 9.64
C ASP A 185 20.03 21.06 10.73
N ASN A 186 19.21 21.01 11.77
CA ASN A 186 19.34 20.04 12.85
C ASN A 186 18.58 18.75 12.51
N MET A 187 19.15 17.59 12.81
CA MET A 187 18.50 16.29 12.69
C MET A 187 17.48 16.07 13.83
N THR A 188 16.19 16.17 13.51
CA THR A 188 15.06 16.08 14.46
C THR A 188 13.90 15.30 13.83
N PRO A 189 12.87 14.90 14.61
CA PRO A 189 11.64 14.34 14.04
C PRO A 189 10.89 15.30 13.08
N GLN A 190 11.24 16.59 13.05
CA GLN A 190 10.67 17.54 12.09
C GLN A 190 11.42 17.51 10.75
N THR A 191 12.74 17.31 10.76
CA THR A 191 13.59 17.35 9.55
C THR A 191 13.85 15.97 8.96
N VAL A 192 13.60 14.91 9.72
CA VAL A 192 13.74 13.53 9.26
C VAL A 192 12.39 12.85 9.20
N SER A 193 12.12 12.20 8.06
CA SER A 193 11.02 11.26 7.91
C SER A 193 11.56 9.86 7.63
N MET A 194 11.01 8.85 8.30
CA MET A 194 11.30 7.45 7.98
C MET A 194 10.01 6.75 7.54
N TYR A 195 10.14 5.84 6.59
CA TYR A 195 9.03 5.02 6.10
C TYR A 195 9.42 3.55 6.09
N ILE A 196 8.55 2.70 6.65
CA ILE A 196 8.62 1.24 6.55
C ILE A 196 7.46 0.77 5.69
N ASP A 197 7.76 0.05 4.59
CA ASP A 197 6.77 -0.42 3.62
C ASP A 197 5.84 0.68 3.09
N GLY A 198 6.39 1.89 2.92
CA GLY A 198 5.66 3.08 2.47
C GLY A 198 4.79 3.75 3.54
N LYS A 199 4.77 3.22 4.78
CA LYS A 199 4.05 3.82 5.92
C LYS A 199 5.00 4.70 6.73
N PRO A 200 4.60 5.92 7.11
CA PRO A 200 5.46 6.80 7.92
C PRO A 200 5.62 6.26 9.34
N GLU A 201 6.83 6.36 9.86
CA GLU A 201 7.18 6.00 11.25
C GLU A 201 7.02 7.21 12.18
N THR A 202 6.65 6.93 13.43
CA THR A 202 6.77 7.92 14.50
C THR A 202 8.19 7.87 15.06
N LEU A 203 8.91 9.00 15.03
CA LEU A 203 10.31 9.03 15.45
C LEU A 203 10.46 9.46 16.92
N THR A 204 11.22 8.69 17.67
CA THR A 204 11.72 9.09 18.99
C THR A 204 13.15 9.57 18.87
N ALA A 205 13.46 10.71 19.48
CA ALA A 205 14.78 11.31 19.43
C ALA A 205 15.53 11.10 20.75
N THR A 206 16.72 10.52 20.69
CA THR A 206 17.64 10.29 21.81
C THR A 206 18.98 10.98 21.54
N ASN A 207 19.70 11.33 22.62
CA ASN A 207 20.93 12.12 22.55
C ASN A 207 20.72 13.41 21.74
N ASN A 208 19.79 14.28 22.12
CA ASN A 208 19.37 15.41 21.27
C ASN A 208 20.31 16.62 21.37
N ASN A 209 21.55 16.51 20.86
CA ASN A 209 22.37 17.70 20.61
C ASN A 209 21.60 18.68 19.71
N THR A 210 21.74 19.98 19.95
CA THR A 210 21.06 21.03 19.18
C THR A 210 21.87 21.55 18.01
N ALA A 211 23.14 21.13 17.86
CA ALA A 211 24.00 21.55 16.76
C ALA A 211 23.44 21.09 15.40
N ASN A 212 23.88 21.74 14.32
CA ASN A 212 23.47 21.36 12.97
C ASN A 212 24.11 20.02 12.58
N LEU A 213 23.46 19.29 11.67
CA LEU A 213 24.08 18.14 11.00
C LEU A 213 25.12 18.67 10.00
N ASP A 214 26.35 18.15 10.07
CA ASP A 214 27.44 18.50 9.17
C ASP A 214 28.16 17.23 8.71
N THR A 215 27.44 16.36 8.01
CA THR A 215 27.95 15.03 7.62
C THR A 215 29.25 15.16 6.84
N ASP A 216 30.33 14.54 7.32
CA ASP A 216 31.62 14.57 6.63
C ASP A 216 31.47 13.95 5.23
N ASN A 217 32.06 14.59 4.23
CA ASN A 217 32.08 14.11 2.86
C ASN A 217 33.50 14.08 2.29
N THR A 218 34.50 13.99 3.16
CA THR A 218 35.91 13.98 2.75
C THR A 218 36.61 12.68 3.13
N SER A 219 36.32 12.12 4.31
CA SER A 219 37.08 10.99 4.87
C SER A 219 36.62 9.66 4.27
N ASN A 220 35.34 9.33 4.42
CA ASN A 220 34.86 7.95 4.21
C ASN A 220 33.94 7.82 2.99
N ASN A 221 34.16 6.76 2.21
CA ASN A 221 33.23 6.38 1.14
C ASN A 221 31.93 5.82 1.73
N VAL A 222 30.82 5.94 0.99
CA VAL A 222 29.56 5.30 1.35
C VAL A 222 29.75 3.78 1.43
N THR A 223 29.24 3.19 2.51
CA THR A 223 29.26 1.73 2.71
C THR A 223 27.86 1.15 2.85
N ILE A 224 27.70 -0.11 2.41
CA ILE A 224 26.46 -0.88 2.53
C ILE A 224 26.79 -2.21 3.22
N GLY A 225 25.98 -2.61 4.19
CA GLY A 225 26.15 -3.81 5.00
C GLY A 225 27.13 -3.67 6.18
N GLY A 226 27.71 -2.49 6.40
CA GLY A 226 28.59 -2.21 7.53
C GLY A 226 29.07 -0.77 7.51
N TYR A 227 29.70 -0.32 8.60
CA TYR A 227 30.26 1.02 8.71
C TYR A 227 31.51 1.00 9.61
N LEU A 228 32.62 1.55 9.11
CA LEU A 228 33.91 1.62 9.80
C LEU A 228 34.25 0.35 10.60
N THR A 229 34.33 0.46 11.93
CA THR A 229 34.55 -0.63 12.90
C THR A 229 33.29 -1.02 13.67
N GLU A 230 32.13 -0.48 13.31
CA GLU A 230 30.86 -0.87 13.90
C GLU A 230 30.41 -2.27 13.44
N ASN A 231 29.42 -2.82 14.14
CA ASN A 231 28.88 -4.14 13.86
C ASN A 231 28.22 -4.18 12.47
N SER A 232 28.79 -4.98 11.56
CA SER A 232 28.22 -5.19 10.23
C SER A 232 26.87 -5.88 10.25
N PHE A 233 26.04 -5.55 9.26
CA PHE A 233 24.73 -6.13 9.00
C PHE A 233 24.78 -7.61 8.67
N THR A 234 23.74 -8.33 9.10
CA THR A 234 23.52 -9.73 8.73
C THR A 234 22.10 -9.88 8.22
N GLY A 235 21.97 -10.34 6.98
CA GLY A 235 20.68 -10.35 6.28
C GLY A 235 20.83 -10.13 4.79
N GLN A 236 19.80 -9.64 4.14
CA GLN A 236 19.77 -9.34 2.71
C GLN A 236 19.45 -7.86 2.48
N VAL A 237 20.05 -7.28 1.44
CA VAL A 237 19.75 -5.91 0.98
C VAL A 237 19.52 -5.91 -0.53
N ALA A 238 18.53 -5.16 -0.99
CA ALA A 238 18.22 -4.98 -2.41
C ALA A 238 17.82 -3.55 -2.73
N SER A 239 17.97 -3.16 -4.01
CA SER A 239 17.46 -1.89 -4.55
C SER A 239 17.84 -0.65 -3.74
N VAL A 240 19.12 -0.52 -3.39
CA VAL A 240 19.67 0.63 -2.67
C VAL A 240 19.68 1.84 -3.59
N LYS A 241 19.07 2.94 -3.15
CA LYS A 241 19.00 4.21 -3.87
C LYS A 241 19.38 5.35 -2.92
N ILE A 242 20.19 6.29 -3.40
CA ILE A 242 20.54 7.52 -2.66
C ILE A 242 20.28 8.73 -3.55
N TRP A 243 19.58 9.72 -3.02
CA TRP A 243 19.36 11.01 -3.67
C TRP A 243 19.99 12.14 -2.86
N HIS A 244 20.57 13.13 -3.55
CA HIS A 244 20.98 14.43 -3.00
C HIS A 244 19.81 15.42 -2.97
N ARG A 245 18.67 14.97 -2.46
CA ARG A 245 17.50 15.79 -2.15
C ARG A 245 16.57 15.06 -1.19
N ALA A 246 15.66 15.82 -0.59
CA ALA A 246 14.52 15.26 0.11
C ALA A 246 13.46 14.83 -0.92
N LEU A 247 13.02 13.57 -0.86
CA LEU A 247 11.80 13.14 -1.51
C LEU A 247 10.58 13.68 -0.75
N SER A 248 9.52 14.02 -1.47
CA SER A 248 8.24 14.36 -0.86
C SER A 248 7.46 13.09 -0.47
N ALA A 249 6.50 13.23 0.46
CA ALA A 249 5.63 12.11 0.86
C ALA A 249 4.86 11.49 -0.32
N ALA A 250 4.56 12.26 -1.37
CA ALA A 250 3.88 11.77 -2.57
C ALA A 250 4.77 10.87 -3.45
N GLU A 251 6.10 10.98 -3.33
CA GLU A 251 7.06 10.18 -4.10
C GLU A 251 7.38 8.84 -3.44
N VAL A 252 7.06 8.65 -2.15
CA VAL A 252 7.39 7.44 -1.38
C VAL A 252 6.78 6.18 -1.98
N TRP A 253 5.47 6.16 -2.21
CA TRP A 253 4.78 4.97 -2.73
C TRP A 253 5.22 4.57 -4.14
N PRO A 254 5.37 5.50 -5.10
CA PRO A 254 5.98 5.21 -6.39
C PRO A 254 7.33 4.51 -6.26
N GLU A 255 8.21 4.98 -5.36
CA GLU A 255 9.53 4.41 -5.15
C GLU A 255 9.53 3.03 -4.46
N VAL A 256 8.62 2.82 -3.50
CA VAL A 256 8.43 1.51 -2.83
C VAL A 256 8.06 0.44 -3.87
N LEU A 257 7.18 0.79 -4.81
CA LEU A 257 6.64 -0.14 -5.79
C LEU A 257 7.56 -0.36 -6.99
N SER A 258 8.55 0.51 -7.20
CA SER A 258 9.41 0.47 -8.38
C SER A 258 10.75 -0.24 -8.11
N VAL A 259 11.12 -1.14 -9.03
CA VAL A 259 12.43 -1.81 -8.98
C VAL A 259 13.57 -0.83 -9.25
N ASN A 260 13.38 0.08 -10.20
CA ASN A 260 14.28 1.20 -10.47
C ASN A 260 13.73 2.48 -9.83
N ALA A 261 14.58 3.48 -9.62
CA ALA A 261 14.17 4.82 -9.20
C ALA A 261 13.11 5.37 -10.16
N PHE A 262 11.91 5.61 -9.63
CA PHE A 262 10.82 6.24 -10.37
C PHE A 262 11.15 7.70 -10.65
N ASN A 263 11.66 8.43 -9.65
CA ASN A 263 12.19 9.76 -9.81
C ASN A 263 13.73 9.73 -9.79
N ARG A 264 14.33 10.16 -10.90
CA ARG A 264 15.79 10.23 -11.07
C ARG A 264 16.39 11.61 -10.82
N GLN A 265 15.58 12.63 -10.53
CA GLN A 265 16.08 13.96 -10.21
C GLN A 265 16.90 13.89 -8.91
N GLY A 266 18.17 14.33 -8.96
CA GLY A 266 19.07 14.28 -7.81
C GLY A 266 19.44 12.86 -7.36
N LEU A 267 19.17 11.82 -8.16
CA LEU A 267 19.60 10.45 -7.86
C LEU A 267 21.12 10.34 -8.05
N GLU A 268 21.81 9.91 -7.00
CA GLU A 268 23.27 9.80 -7.02
C GLU A 268 23.78 8.36 -7.09
N LEU A 269 23.03 7.40 -6.52
CA LEU A 269 23.40 5.98 -6.50
C LEU A 269 22.16 5.12 -6.68
N GLU A 270 22.25 4.07 -7.51
CA GLU A 270 21.20 3.07 -7.68
C GLU A 270 21.79 1.66 -7.89
N LEU A 271 21.75 0.84 -6.85
CA LEU A 271 22.25 -0.54 -6.84
C LEU A 271 21.10 -1.52 -6.68
N LYS A 272 20.86 -2.35 -7.71
CA LYS A 272 19.81 -3.39 -7.65
C LYS A 272 20.16 -4.50 -6.67
N LEU A 273 21.43 -4.90 -6.64
CA LEU A 273 21.98 -5.98 -5.81
C LEU A 273 21.24 -7.32 -6.02
N THR A 274 20.91 -7.63 -7.28
CA THR A 274 20.24 -8.88 -7.69
C THR A 274 21.19 -9.92 -8.27
N ASP A 275 22.32 -9.45 -8.81
CA ASP A 275 23.25 -10.24 -9.63
C ASP A 275 24.64 -9.59 -9.72
N ALA A 276 24.71 -8.25 -9.65
CA ALA A 276 25.95 -7.49 -9.67
C ALA A 276 25.91 -6.26 -8.75
N PHE A 277 27.09 -5.64 -8.56
CA PHE A 277 27.26 -4.37 -7.83
C PHE A 277 27.23 -3.15 -8.76
N THR A 278 26.48 -3.24 -9.86
CA THR A 278 26.42 -2.19 -10.88
C THR A 278 25.59 -1.02 -10.39
N ASP A 279 26.19 0.18 -10.34
CA ASP A 279 25.46 1.43 -10.20
C ASP A 279 24.78 1.78 -11.53
N THR A 280 23.45 1.83 -11.49
CA THR A 280 22.60 2.17 -12.63
C THR A 280 22.14 3.62 -12.63
N SER A 281 22.65 4.45 -11.71
CA SER A 281 22.53 5.90 -11.75
C SER A 281 23.29 6.51 -12.95
N SER A 282 23.12 7.80 -13.20
CA SER A 282 23.94 8.52 -14.20
C SER A 282 25.40 8.71 -13.77
N ASN A 283 25.71 8.55 -12.49
CA ASN A 283 27.08 8.71 -11.97
C ASN A 283 27.94 7.46 -12.19
N ALA A 284 27.30 6.28 -12.34
CA ALA A 284 27.96 5.01 -12.62
C ALA A 284 29.14 4.71 -11.69
N HIS A 285 28.94 4.89 -10.39
CA HIS A 285 29.97 4.65 -9.38
C HIS A 285 30.50 3.22 -9.45
N THR A 286 31.81 3.07 -9.27
CA THR A 286 32.41 1.73 -9.13
C THR A 286 32.22 1.24 -7.70
N VAL A 287 31.79 -0.01 -7.52
CA VAL A 287 31.50 -0.58 -6.21
C VAL A 287 32.43 -1.76 -5.95
N SER A 288 33.16 -1.70 -4.85
CA SER A 288 33.98 -2.80 -4.35
C SER A 288 33.19 -3.58 -3.30
N GLY A 289 33.28 -4.92 -3.35
CA GLY A 289 32.59 -5.79 -2.41
C GLY A 289 33.46 -6.98 -1.98
N PHE A 290 32.80 -8.05 -1.56
CA PHE A 290 33.43 -9.27 -1.06
C PHE A 290 33.40 -10.39 -2.10
N ALA A 291 34.27 -11.39 -1.94
CA ALA A 291 34.36 -12.53 -2.84
C ALA A 291 33.10 -13.41 -2.76
N ASN A 292 32.69 -13.97 -3.91
CA ASN A 292 31.55 -14.88 -4.06
C ASN A 292 30.24 -14.33 -3.46
N PRO A 293 29.71 -13.20 -3.96
CA PRO A 293 28.44 -12.67 -3.49
C PRO A 293 27.31 -13.67 -3.69
N MET A 294 26.50 -13.83 -2.65
CA MET A 294 25.33 -14.69 -2.67
C MET A 294 24.07 -13.85 -2.82
N TYR A 295 23.28 -14.13 -3.86
CA TYR A 295 21.99 -13.51 -4.08
C TYR A 295 20.90 -14.53 -3.76
N THR A 296 19.94 -14.16 -2.93
CA THR A 296 18.87 -15.07 -2.50
C THR A 296 17.53 -14.41 -2.73
N THR A 297 16.60 -15.21 -3.25
CA THR A 297 15.20 -14.80 -3.45
C THR A 297 14.39 -15.21 -2.24
N LEU A 298 13.69 -14.24 -1.66
CA LEU A 298 12.68 -14.47 -0.64
C LEU A 298 11.32 -14.03 -1.19
N VAL A 299 10.29 -14.79 -0.83
CA VAL A 299 8.91 -14.56 -1.23
C VAL A 299 8.16 -14.08 0.00
N ASN A 300 7.84 -12.79 0.04
CA ASN A 300 6.94 -12.31 1.07
C ASN A 300 5.52 -12.70 0.68
N SER A 301 4.85 -13.42 1.58
CA SER A 301 3.45 -13.79 1.42
C SER A 301 2.61 -12.94 2.37
N TYR A 302 1.62 -12.22 1.85
CA TYR A 302 0.78 -11.34 2.63
C TYR A 302 -0.69 -11.69 2.44
N ALA A 303 -1.43 -11.68 3.54
CA ALA A 303 -2.87 -11.85 3.53
C ALA A 303 -3.56 -10.49 3.30
N ARG A 304 -4.26 -10.32 2.17
CA ARG A 304 -5.29 -9.29 2.02
C ARG A 304 -6.60 -9.83 2.57
N LYS A 305 -7.10 -9.18 3.62
CA LYS A 305 -8.36 -9.56 4.27
C LYS A 305 -9.46 -8.55 3.98
N THR A 306 -10.61 -9.03 3.54
CA THR A 306 -11.84 -8.24 3.41
C THR A 306 -12.88 -8.80 4.38
N ALA A 307 -13.45 -7.95 5.22
CA ALA A 307 -14.49 -8.34 6.17
C ALA A 307 -15.88 -7.96 5.65
N TYR A 308 -16.79 -8.92 5.76
CA TYR A 308 -18.20 -8.81 5.45
C TYR A 308 -19.00 -9.05 6.73
N ALA A 309 -19.97 -8.18 7.03
CA ALA A 309 -20.83 -8.33 8.20
C ALA A 309 -22.30 -8.34 7.78
N PHE A 310 -23.05 -9.29 8.31
CA PHE A 310 -24.50 -9.40 8.17
C PHE A 310 -25.15 -8.87 9.45
N ALA A 311 -26.00 -7.86 9.31
CA ALA A 311 -26.76 -7.28 10.41
C ALA A 311 -28.24 -7.20 10.04
N THR A 312 -29.13 -7.39 11.02
CA THR A 312 -30.56 -7.10 10.82
C THR A 312 -30.75 -5.62 10.51
N SER A 313 -31.61 -5.31 9.53
CA SER A 313 -31.90 -3.94 9.15
C SER A 313 -32.49 -3.18 10.33
N ALA A 314 -32.06 -1.93 10.52
CA ALA A 314 -32.54 -1.07 11.61
C ALA A 314 -34.07 -0.86 11.58
N ASN A 315 -34.68 -1.02 10.40
CA ASN A 315 -36.08 -0.71 10.16
C ASN A 315 -36.96 -1.96 9.98
N ASN A 316 -36.37 -3.16 9.90
CA ASN A 316 -37.11 -4.40 9.73
C ASN A 316 -36.28 -5.60 10.20
N SER A 317 -36.76 -6.30 11.23
CA SER A 317 -36.10 -7.48 11.80
C SER A 317 -36.11 -8.71 10.89
N ALA A 318 -36.94 -8.70 9.83
CA ALA A 318 -36.95 -9.73 8.80
C ALA A 318 -35.99 -9.44 7.63
N LEU A 319 -35.38 -8.24 7.58
CA LEU A 319 -34.41 -7.88 6.55
C LEU A 319 -32.99 -7.96 7.10
N HIS A 320 -32.05 -8.39 6.26
CA HIS A 320 -30.63 -8.35 6.55
C HIS A 320 -29.90 -7.39 5.60
N THR A 321 -28.98 -6.61 6.15
CA THR A 321 -28.10 -5.72 5.42
C THR A 321 -26.69 -6.28 5.44
N LEU A 322 -26.08 -6.40 4.25
CA LEU A 322 -24.69 -6.76 4.12
C LEU A 322 -23.82 -5.51 4.07
N TRP A 323 -22.78 -5.53 4.89
CA TRP A 323 -21.79 -4.47 4.99
C TRP A 323 -20.41 -5.02 4.61
N LYS A 324 -19.63 -4.21 3.90
CA LYS A 324 -18.23 -4.49 3.58
C LYS A 324 -17.34 -3.43 4.21
N LEU A 325 -16.29 -3.87 4.89
CA LEU A 325 -15.25 -2.98 5.42
C LEU A 325 -14.18 -2.80 4.34
N ASP A 326 -14.13 -1.63 3.71
CA ASP A 326 -13.11 -1.31 2.71
C ASP A 326 -11.79 -0.98 3.42
N ASN A 327 -10.91 -1.98 3.56
CA ASN A 327 -9.52 -1.73 3.94
C ASN A 327 -8.60 -2.66 3.16
N ASN A 328 -7.79 -2.08 2.26
CA ASN A 328 -6.65 -2.74 1.61
C ASN A 328 -5.50 -2.93 2.62
N HIS A 329 -5.73 -3.69 3.69
CA HIS A 329 -4.71 -3.91 4.71
C HIS A 329 -3.81 -5.08 4.30
N ARG A 330 -2.55 -4.79 3.96
CA ARG A 330 -1.48 -5.80 3.85
C ARG A 330 -0.91 -6.02 5.26
N SER A 331 -1.04 -7.25 5.78
CA SER A 331 -0.57 -7.65 7.11
C SER A 331 0.20 -8.95 7.02
N THR A 332 1.33 -9.05 7.72
CA THR A 332 2.00 -10.32 8.03
C THR A 332 1.30 -11.05 9.18
N ASP A 333 0.60 -10.32 10.07
CA ASP A 333 -0.23 -10.88 11.14
C ASP A 333 -1.54 -11.47 10.58
N GLN A 334 -1.65 -12.80 10.65
CA GLN A 334 -2.80 -13.59 10.21
C GLN A 334 -3.93 -13.67 11.25
N SER A 335 -3.81 -13.05 12.44
CA SER A 335 -4.76 -13.23 13.56
C SER A 335 -5.78 -12.09 13.77
N LEU A 336 -5.61 -10.93 13.12
CA LEU A 336 -6.49 -9.75 13.29
C LEU A 336 -7.98 -10.04 13.02
N ASN A 337 -8.78 -10.09 14.09
CA ASN A 337 -10.25 -10.20 14.08
C ASN A 337 -10.88 -8.79 14.09
N ARG A 338 -11.53 -8.40 12.98
CA ARG A 338 -12.12 -7.05 12.79
C ARG A 338 -13.65 -7.02 12.77
N CYS A 339 -14.28 -8.07 13.30
CA CYS A 339 -15.74 -8.17 13.42
C CYS A 339 -16.26 -7.37 14.64
N THR A 340 -15.84 -6.11 14.81
CA THR A 340 -16.44 -5.18 15.77
C THR A 340 -17.69 -4.57 15.15
N ALA A 341 -18.75 -4.46 15.95
CA ALA A 341 -20.12 -4.20 15.50
C ALA A 341 -20.21 -3.15 14.38
N ALA A 342 -20.84 -3.52 13.26
CA ALA A 342 -21.07 -2.66 12.08
C ALA A 342 -21.78 -1.32 12.38
N LYS A 343 -22.26 -1.12 13.63
CA LYS A 343 -22.89 0.10 14.11
C LYS A 343 -21.90 1.20 14.56
N ALA A 344 -20.61 0.90 14.70
CA ALA A 344 -19.61 1.87 15.13
C ALA A 344 -18.57 2.15 14.02
N ALA A 345 -18.57 3.42 13.57
CA ALA A 345 -17.58 4.09 12.72
C ALA A 345 -17.77 4.07 11.19
N ASN A 346 -17.53 5.25 10.60
CA ASN A 346 -17.63 5.71 9.20
C ASN A 346 -16.79 4.93 8.15
N ARG A 347 -16.63 3.61 8.28
CA ARG A 347 -15.73 2.79 7.44
C ARG A 347 -16.41 1.59 6.77
N TRP A 348 -17.69 1.35 7.04
CA TRP A 348 -18.46 0.27 6.43
C TRP A 348 -19.32 0.80 5.28
N THR A 349 -19.21 0.17 4.12
CA THR A 349 -20.03 0.47 2.94
C THR A 349 -21.17 -0.53 2.86
N LYS A 350 -22.41 -0.06 2.81
CA LYS A 350 -23.60 -0.90 2.60
C LYS A 350 -23.54 -1.47 1.19
N THR A 351 -23.51 -2.79 1.05
CA THR A 351 -23.42 -3.43 -0.26
C THR A 351 -24.78 -3.83 -0.81
N SER A 352 -25.71 -4.26 0.05
CA SER A 352 -27.06 -4.66 -0.34
C SER A 352 -28.00 -4.79 0.86
N GLU A 353 -29.32 -4.76 0.62
CA GLU A 353 -30.38 -5.13 1.56
C GLU A 353 -31.16 -6.29 0.94
N SER A 354 -31.36 -7.39 1.69
CA SER A 354 -32.14 -8.54 1.23
C SER A 354 -33.21 -8.93 2.25
N HIS A 355 -34.32 -9.45 1.72
CA HIS A 355 -35.39 -10.11 2.47
C HIS A 355 -34.99 -11.47 3.02
#